data_AF-H1XNF3-F1
#
_entry.id   AF-H1XNF3-F1
#
_cell.length_a   1.000
_cell.length_b   1.000
_cell.length_c   1.000
_cell.angle_alpha   90.00
_cell.angle_beta   90.00
_cell.angle_gamma   90.00
#
_symmetry.space_group_name_H-M   'P 1'
#
loop_
_entity.id
_entity.type
_entity.pdbx_description
1 polymer ?
#
loop_
_entity_poly.entity_id
_entity_poly.type
_entity_poly.pdbx_seq_one_letter_code
_entity_poly.pdbx_strand_id
1 'polypeptide(L)'
;MTESEFLKIIKEEIEKNLDSKKYKVKTNENLLYKVTVNENFQYEPSNPSTPRRGYYSFQTDILITQQTNDLPLVVIEIKYRGFTTHDILTYSTKAQKHKEVFPFIRYGLLVGGTEKITNKFFIHNVGFDFAFAQNEPKINSSGTELIEIIKCQIENAEMILDVFINKNQTKSFNTKVIIEKI
;
A
#
# COMPACT_ATOMS: atom_id res chain seq x y z
N MET A 1 7.78 9.53 -20.02
CA MET A 1 7.44 9.57 -18.60
C MET A 1 8.38 8.64 -17.84
N THR A 2 8.94 9.10 -16.73
CA THR A 2 9.74 8.31 -15.79
C THR A 2 8.85 7.76 -14.67
N GLU A 3 9.38 6.80 -13.88
CA GLU A 3 8.67 6.26 -12.71
C GLU A 3 8.38 7.37 -11.67
N SER A 4 9.30 8.32 -11.49
CA SER A 4 9.11 9.46 -10.59
C SER A 4 8.04 10.44 -11.08
N GLU A 5 7.98 10.70 -12.40
CA GLU A 5 6.92 11.53 -12.98
C GLU A 5 5.55 10.86 -12.85
N PHE A 6 5.51 9.55 -13.08
CA PHE A 6 4.28 8.76 -12.91
C PHE A 6 3.81 8.77 -11.46
N LEU A 7 4.70 8.52 -10.49
CA LEU A 7 4.41 8.61 -9.06
C LEU A 7 3.80 9.97 -8.69
N LYS A 8 4.35 11.07 -9.19
CA LYS A 8 3.84 12.42 -8.91
C LYS A 8 2.40 12.60 -9.40
N ILE A 9 2.10 12.15 -10.62
CA ILE A 9 0.76 12.24 -11.20
C ILE A 9 -0.24 11.42 -10.37
N ILE A 10 0.14 10.20 -9.99
CA ILE A 10 -0.72 9.33 -9.16
C ILE A 10 -0.97 9.95 -7.80
N LYS A 11 0.07 10.49 -7.15
CA LYS A 11 -0.06 11.19 -5.88
C LYS A 11 -1.08 12.32 -5.97
N GLU A 12 -0.94 13.19 -6.96
CA GLU A 12 -1.84 14.33 -7.19
C GLU A 12 -3.29 13.87 -7.41
N GLU A 13 -3.49 12.79 -8.19
CA GLU A 13 -4.83 12.25 -8.44
C GLU A 13 -5.47 11.66 -7.16
N ILE A 14 -4.69 10.92 -6.36
CA ILE A 14 -5.17 10.40 -5.07
C ILE A 14 -5.51 11.57 -4.13
N GLU A 15 -4.64 12.57 -3.99
CA GLU A 15 -4.87 13.72 -3.12
C GLU A 15 -6.11 14.52 -3.51
N LYS A 16 -6.38 14.66 -4.81
CA LYS A 16 -7.57 15.36 -5.33
C LYS A 16 -8.88 14.65 -4.98
N ASN A 17 -8.86 13.31 -4.89
CA ASN A 17 -10.06 12.50 -4.77
C ASN A 17 -10.32 11.93 -3.37
N LEU A 18 -9.37 12.07 -2.45
CA LEU A 18 -9.51 11.69 -1.04
C LEU A 18 -9.86 12.91 -0.17
N ASP A 19 -10.62 12.68 0.90
CA ASP A 19 -10.94 13.71 1.88
C ASP A 19 -9.67 14.07 2.68
N SER A 20 -9.09 15.24 2.37
CA SER A 20 -7.87 15.75 3.02
C SER A 20 -8.02 16.03 4.52
N LYS A 21 -9.24 16.05 5.05
CA LYS A 21 -9.48 16.12 6.50
C LYS A 21 -9.32 14.76 7.18
N LYS A 22 -9.45 13.66 6.43
CA LYS A 22 -9.39 12.28 6.94
C LYS A 22 -8.09 11.58 6.60
N TYR A 23 -7.53 11.86 5.41
CA TYR A 23 -6.38 11.13 4.90
C TYR A 23 -5.26 12.05 4.43
N LYS A 24 -4.04 11.56 4.57
CA LYS A 24 -2.82 12.17 4.05
C LYS A 24 -2.15 11.24 3.07
N VAL A 25 -1.72 11.76 1.94
CA VAL A 25 -0.94 11.01 0.94
C VAL A 25 0.51 11.46 1.02
N LYS A 26 1.40 10.53 1.31
CA LYS A 26 2.84 10.77 1.42
C LYS A 26 3.58 9.95 0.37
N THR A 27 4.81 10.36 0.07
CA THR A 27 5.65 9.69 -0.93
C THR A 27 7.03 9.44 -0.38
N ASN A 28 7.64 8.32 -0.75
CA ASN A 28 9.02 7.97 -0.36
C ASN A 28 9.22 7.91 1.16
N GLU A 29 8.16 7.62 1.93
CA GLU A 29 8.20 7.51 3.38
C GLU A 29 8.81 6.18 3.81
N ASN A 30 9.48 6.18 4.96
CA ASN A 30 9.93 4.94 5.59
C ASN A 30 8.80 4.38 6.46
N LEU A 31 8.45 3.11 6.28
CA LEU A 31 7.47 2.42 7.09
C LEU A 31 8.13 1.26 7.85
N LEU A 32 7.83 1.16 9.14
CA LEU A 32 8.35 0.15 10.05
C LEU A 32 7.94 -1.26 9.61
N TYR A 33 8.90 -2.16 9.44
CA TYR A 33 8.66 -3.55 8.99
C TYR A 33 9.04 -4.60 10.04
N LYS A 34 9.68 -4.20 11.15
CA LYS A 34 10.09 -5.13 12.20
C LYS A 34 10.17 -4.42 13.55
N VAL A 35 9.82 -5.16 14.60
CA VAL A 35 10.11 -4.81 15.99
C VAL A 35 10.90 -5.97 16.61
N THR A 36 12.01 -5.67 17.28
CA THR A 36 12.82 -6.65 18.03
C THR A 36 12.83 -6.32 19.50
N VAL A 37 13.28 -7.27 20.32
CA VAL A 37 13.57 -7.07 21.74
C VAL A 37 15.08 -7.17 21.93
N ASN A 38 15.68 -6.17 22.55
CA ASN A 38 17.13 -6.14 22.79
C ASN A 38 17.53 -6.88 24.07
N GLU A 39 18.82 -6.90 24.39
CA GLU A 39 19.39 -7.57 25.57
C GLU A 39 18.86 -7.03 26.91
N ASN A 40 18.30 -5.81 26.91
CA ASN A 40 17.70 -5.18 28.07
C ASN A 40 16.18 -5.39 28.13
N PHE A 41 15.63 -6.31 27.31
CA PHE A 41 14.20 -6.58 27.17
C PHE A 41 13.38 -5.36 26.73
N GLN A 42 13.97 -4.44 25.96
CA GLN A 42 13.29 -3.26 25.42
C GLN A 42 12.98 -3.45 23.94
N TYR A 43 11.86 -2.86 23.48
CA TYR A 43 11.50 -2.86 22.06
C TYR A 43 12.46 -1.99 21.25
N GLU A 44 12.82 -2.48 20.07
CA GLU A 44 13.59 -1.76 19.06
C GLU A 44 12.88 -1.80 17.70
N PRO A 45 12.57 -0.64 17.09
CA PRO A 45 12.77 0.70 17.63
C PRO A 45 11.81 0.98 18.80
N SER A 46 12.29 1.69 19.82
CA SER A 46 11.52 2.04 21.02
C SER A 46 10.41 3.06 20.75
N ASN A 47 10.48 3.78 19.62
CA ASN A 47 9.43 4.65 19.14
C ASN A 47 9.01 4.27 17.70
N PRO A 48 7.81 3.68 17.51
CA PRO A 48 7.33 3.31 16.19
C PRO A 48 6.95 4.51 15.32
N SER A 49 6.79 5.71 15.89
CA SER A 49 6.36 6.91 15.16
C SER A 49 7.46 7.61 14.35
N THR A 50 8.74 7.20 14.49
CA THR A 50 9.87 7.83 13.78
C THR A 50 10.77 6.80 13.08
N PRO A 51 10.26 6.07 12.08
CA PRO A 51 11.04 5.11 11.31
C PRO A 51 12.15 5.82 10.51
N ARG A 52 13.38 5.29 10.58
CA ARG A 52 14.53 5.78 9.78
C ARG A 52 15.06 4.66 8.88
N ARG A 53 15.43 4.97 7.64
CA ARG A 53 16.05 4.00 6.72
C ARG A 53 17.30 3.38 7.38
N GLY A 54 17.39 2.06 7.35
CA GLY A 54 18.44 1.30 8.06
C GLY A 54 18.10 0.91 9.50
N TYR A 55 17.02 1.46 10.06
CA TYR A 55 16.46 1.11 11.37
C TYR A 55 15.08 0.48 11.20
N TYR A 56 15.05 -0.80 10.84
CA TYR A 56 13.83 -1.63 10.76
C TYR A 56 12.69 -1.07 9.88
N SER A 57 13.01 -0.23 8.90
CA SER A 57 12.02 0.36 7.99
C SER A 57 12.38 0.19 6.52
N PHE A 58 11.36 0.06 5.68
CA PHE A 58 11.47 0.06 4.22
C PHE A 58 10.85 1.34 3.68
N GLN A 59 11.46 1.90 2.63
CA GLN A 59 10.86 3.01 1.90
C GLN A 59 9.74 2.49 1.00
N THR A 60 8.61 3.21 1.02
CA THR A 60 7.43 2.97 0.19
C THR A 60 7.24 4.10 -0.80
N ASP A 61 6.77 3.82 -2.01
CA ASP A 61 6.60 4.86 -3.04
C ASP A 61 5.46 5.82 -2.69
N ILE A 62 4.27 5.29 -2.37
CA ILE A 62 3.12 6.05 -1.87
C ILE A 62 2.59 5.41 -0.59
N LEU A 63 2.33 6.24 0.41
CA LEU A 63 1.75 5.85 1.68
C LEU A 63 0.53 6.73 1.99
N ILE A 64 -0.63 6.10 2.17
CA ILE A 64 -1.85 6.76 2.62
C ILE A 64 -2.01 6.51 4.11
N THR A 65 -2.15 7.58 4.89
CA THR A 65 -2.31 7.53 6.34
C THR A 65 -3.58 8.23 6.81
N GLN A 66 -4.04 7.91 8.02
CA GLN A 66 -5.00 8.76 8.73
C GLN A 66 -4.39 10.14 9.01
N GLN A 67 -5.19 11.18 8.85
CA GLN A 67 -4.77 12.58 9.07
C GLN A 67 -4.51 12.88 10.56
N THR A 68 -5.18 12.19 11.48
CA THR A 68 -5.16 12.48 12.92
C THR A 68 -3.89 12.04 13.62
N ASN A 69 -3.29 10.93 13.21
CA ASN A 69 -2.19 10.27 13.91
C ASN A 69 -1.14 9.64 12.97
N ASP A 70 -1.21 9.91 11.66
CA ASP A 70 -0.33 9.33 10.66
C ASP A 70 -0.31 7.78 10.61
N LEU A 71 -1.37 7.11 11.09
CA LEU A 71 -1.50 5.65 11.03
C LEU A 71 -1.56 5.17 9.57
N PRO A 72 -0.69 4.23 9.14
CA PRO A 72 -0.66 3.74 7.77
C PRO A 72 -1.92 2.93 7.45
N LEU A 73 -2.55 3.17 6.30
CA LEU A 73 -3.73 2.42 5.84
C LEU A 73 -3.46 1.69 4.53
N VAL A 74 -2.84 2.38 3.56
CA VAL A 74 -2.57 1.81 2.24
C VAL A 74 -1.15 2.15 1.81
N VAL A 75 -0.42 1.15 1.34
CA VAL A 75 0.89 1.28 0.69
C VAL A 75 0.71 0.95 -0.79
N ILE A 76 1.34 1.74 -1.66
CA ILE A 76 1.35 1.48 -3.11
C ILE A 76 2.80 1.56 -3.60
N GLU A 77 3.26 0.49 -4.25
CA GLU A 77 4.52 0.48 -4.99
C GLU A 77 4.23 0.77 -6.47
N ILE A 78 5.13 1.53 -7.10
CA ILE A 78 4.96 2.09 -8.43
C ILE A 78 5.99 1.46 -9.36
N LYS A 79 5.55 1.02 -10.54
CA LYS A 79 6.42 0.65 -11.66
C LYS A 79 5.99 1.37 -12.93
N TYR A 80 6.93 1.64 -13.84
CA TYR A 80 6.63 2.19 -15.15
C TYR A 80 7.22 1.32 -16.28
N ARG A 81 6.43 1.07 -17.33
CA ARG A 81 6.72 0.16 -18.46
C ARG A 81 6.90 -1.31 -18.05
N GLY A 82 6.17 -1.74 -17.03
CA GLY A 82 6.17 -3.12 -16.56
C GLY A 82 7.10 -3.39 -15.37
N PHE A 83 7.18 -4.66 -14.99
CA PHE A 83 7.91 -5.13 -13.82
C PHE A 83 8.56 -6.51 -14.07
N THR A 84 9.58 -6.81 -13.28
CA THR A 84 10.31 -8.08 -13.28
C THR A 84 9.81 -9.01 -12.16
N THR A 85 10.21 -10.28 -12.21
CA THR A 85 9.96 -11.21 -11.10
C THR A 85 10.66 -10.75 -9.82
N HIS A 86 11.86 -10.18 -9.95
CA HIS A 86 12.61 -9.64 -8.81
C HIS A 86 11.85 -8.50 -8.11
N ASP A 87 11.20 -7.63 -8.88
CA ASP A 87 10.36 -6.56 -8.33
C ASP A 87 9.22 -7.13 -7.49
N ILE A 88 8.45 -8.10 -8.03
CA ILE A 88 7.32 -8.70 -7.31
C ILE A 88 7.77 -9.42 -6.03
N LEU A 89 8.88 -10.16 -6.08
CA LEU A 89 9.42 -10.84 -4.88
C LEU A 89 9.87 -9.83 -3.82
N THR A 90 10.51 -8.73 -4.24
CA THR A 90 10.97 -7.67 -3.35
C THR A 90 9.79 -6.99 -2.66
N TYR A 91 8.80 -6.55 -3.43
CA TYR A 91 7.63 -5.88 -2.88
C TYR A 91 6.72 -6.81 -2.08
N SER A 92 6.64 -8.09 -2.44
CA SER A 92 5.93 -9.09 -1.63
C SER A 92 6.57 -9.26 -0.25
N THR A 93 7.91 -9.27 -0.20
CA THR A 93 8.64 -9.32 1.07
C THR A 93 8.36 -8.07 1.91
N LYS A 94 8.38 -6.87 1.30
CA LYS A 94 8.01 -5.63 2.01
C LYS A 94 6.57 -5.72 2.56
N ALA A 95 5.61 -6.12 1.72
CA ALA A 95 4.21 -6.22 2.08
C ALA A 95 3.98 -7.17 3.26
N GLN A 96 4.59 -8.36 3.24
CA GLN A 96 4.52 -9.29 4.36
C GLN A 96 5.11 -8.69 5.64
N LYS A 97 6.28 -8.08 5.57
CA LYS A 97 6.93 -7.49 6.75
C LYS A 97 6.19 -6.29 7.33
N HIS A 98 5.64 -5.43 6.48
CA HIS A 98 4.79 -4.35 6.96
C HIS A 98 3.49 -4.87 7.60
N LYS A 99 2.89 -5.94 7.05
CA LYS A 99 1.70 -6.57 7.63
C LYS A 99 1.98 -7.35 8.92
N GLU A 100 3.20 -7.82 9.14
CA GLU A 100 3.61 -8.37 10.45
C GLU A 100 3.54 -7.31 11.56
N VAL A 101 3.81 -6.03 11.23
CA VAL A 101 3.75 -4.91 12.19
C VAL A 101 2.39 -4.22 12.20
N PHE A 102 1.77 -4.04 11.03
CA PHE A 102 0.48 -3.38 10.85
C PHE A 102 -0.48 -4.31 10.08
N PRO A 103 -1.13 -5.27 10.76
CA PRO A 103 -1.89 -6.34 10.09
C PRO A 103 -3.09 -5.88 9.26
N PHE A 104 -3.54 -4.64 9.47
CA PHE A 104 -4.70 -4.05 8.80
C PHE A 104 -4.37 -3.31 7.51
N ILE A 105 -3.09 -2.99 7.23
CA ILE A 105 -2.76 -2.21 6.03
C ILE A 105 -3.11 -2.97 4.75
N ARG A 106 -3.44 -2.21 3.70
CA ARG A 106 -3.55 -2.74 2.34
C ARG A 106 -2.32 -2.39 1.52
N TYR A 107 -1.94 -3.29 0.63
CA TYR A 107 -0.73 -3.18 -0.17
C TYR A 107 -1.04 -3.35 -1.66
N GLY A 108 -0.64 -2.37 -2.47
CA GLY A 108 -0.95 -2.31 -3.90
C GLY A 108 0.28 -2.24 -4.79
N LEU A 109 0.15 -2.76 -6.01
CA LEU A 109 1.08 -2.49 -7.10
C LEU A 109 0.39 -1.70 -8.21
N LEU A 110 0.95 -0.55 -8.58
CA LEU A 110 0.45 0.23 -9.70
C LEU A 110 1.51 0.30 -10.81
N VAL A 111 1.10 -0.06 -12.03
CA VAL A 111 2.01 -0.17 -13.18
C VAL A 111 1.58 0.79 -14.29
N GLY A 112 2.36 1.85 -14.49
CA GLY A 112 2.15 2.81 -15.57
C GLY A 112 2.79 2.37 -16.89
N GLY A 113 2.35 2.94 -18.02
CA GLY A 113 2.94 2.69 -19.34
C GLY A 113 2.61 1.30 -19.90
N THR A 114 1.58 0.65 -19.35
CA THR A 114 1.05 -0.63 -19.83
C THR A 114 -0.39 -0.80 -19.35
N GLU A 115 -1.19 -1.58 -20.08
CA GLU A 115 -2.57 -1.92 -19.69
C GLU A 115 -2.64 -3.26 -18.96
N LYS A 116 -1.51 -3.98 -18.86
CA LYS A 116 -1.50 -5.40 -18.49
C LYS A 116 -0.73 -5.63 -17.21
N ILE A 117 -1.39 -6.26 -16.24
CA ILE A 117 -0.71 -6.96 -15.16
C ILE A 117 -0.31 -8.35 -15.66
N THR A 118 1.00 -8.60 -15.76
CA THR A 118 1.50 -9.87 -16.29
C THR A 118 1.36 -11.02 -15.29
N ASN A 119 1.36 -12.27 -15.80
CA ASN A 119 1.25 -13.49 -14.98
C ASN A 119 2.27 -13.59 -13.84
N LYS A 120 3.43 -12.94 -13.96
CA LYS A 120 4.45 -12.88 -12.91
C LYS A 120 3.89 -12.34 -11.59
N PHE A 121 2.97 -11.38 -11.66
CA PHE A 121 2.26 -10.89 -10.47
C PHE A 121 1.45 -12.04 -9.86
N PHE A 122 0.54 -12.65 -10.61
CA PHE A 122 -0.33 -13.71 -10.10
C PHE A 122 0.42 -14.94 -9.55
N ILE A 123 1.59 -15.25 -10.10
CA ILE A 123 2.42 -16.38 -9.66
C ILE A 123 3.19 -16.06 -8.37
N HIS A 124 3.68 -14.82 -8.20
CA HIS A 124 4.65 -14.47 -7.16
C HIS A 124 4.15 -13.46 -6.12
N ASN A 125 2.98 -12.85 -6.32
CA ASN A 125 2.45 -11.87 -5.38
C ASN A 125 2.11 -12.57 -4.06
N VAL A 126 2.74 -12.11 -2.98
CA VAL A 126 2.42 -12.53 -1.61
C VAL A 126 2.27 -11.27 -0.77
N GLY A 127 1.14 -11.13 -0.08
CA GLY A 127 0.86 -9.96 0.76
C GLY A 127 0.33 -8.75 0.00
N PHE A 128 0.25 -8.76 -1.33
CA PHE A 128 -0.51 -7.78 -2.09
C PHE A 128 -2.02 -7.97 -1.94
N ASP A 129 -2.75 -6.87 -2.01
CA ASP A 129 -4.21 -6.82 -1.90
C ASP A 129 -4.89 -6.36 -3.18
N PHE A 130 -4.18 -5.60 -4.00
CA PHE A 130 -4.65 -5.13 -5.29
C PHE A 130 -3.48 -4.84 -6.24
N ALA A 131 -3.76 -4.84 -7.53
CA ALA A 131 -2.86 -4.30 -8.53
C ALA A 131 -3.67 -3.64 -9.66
N PHE A 132 -3.09 -2.61 -10.27
CA PHE A 132 -3.73 -1.87 -11.36
C PHE A 132 -2.69 -1.49 -12.41
N ALA A 133 -3.07 -1.53 -13.68
CA ALA A 133 -2.20 -1.15 -14.79
C ALA A 133 -2.87 -0.06 -15.62
N GLN A 134 -2.12 0.98 -16.00
CA GLN A 134 -2.63 2.03 -16.91
C GLN A 134 -1.59 2.51 -17.92
N ASN A 135 -1.99 2.63 -19.19
CA ASN A 135 -1.08 2.95 -20.30
C ASN A 135 -0.63 4.41 -20.33
N GLU A 136 -1.60 5.33 -20.34
CA GLU A 136 -1.37 6.76 -20.31
C GLU A 136 -2.05 7.36 -19.07
N PRO A 137 -1.51 8.43 -18.48
CA PRO A 137 -2.21 9.23 -17.49
C PRO A 137 -3.31 10.10 -18.11
N LYS A 138 -3.98 9.63 -19.17
CA LYS A 138 -5.20 10.27 -19.68
C LYS A 138 -6.34 9.90 -18.75
N ILE A 139 -6.44 10.74 -17.72
CA ILE A 139 -7.58 10.97 -16.85
C ILE A 139 -8.77 11.27 -17.75
N ASN A 140 -9.55 10.24 -18.07
CA ASN A 140 -11.00 10.26 -18.30
C ASN A 140 -11.44 8.78 -18.31
N SER A 141 -12.38 8.44 -17.41
CA SER A 141 -12.86 7.11 -16.98
C SER A 141 -11.92 6.18 -16.19
N SER A 142 -10.62 6.05 -16.51
CA SER A 142 -9.73 5.10 -15.79
C SER A 142 -9.22 5.60 -14.42
N GLY A 143 -9.06 6.92 -14.26
CA GLY A 143 -8.68 7.52 -12.96
C GLY A 143 -9.73 7.23 -11.87
N THR A 144 -11.01 7.18 -12.26
CA THR A 144 -12.11 6.83 -11.36
C THR A 144 -11.99 5.42 -10.80
N GLU A 145 -11.61 4.43 -11.62
CA GLU A 145 -11.49 3.03 -11.19
C GLU A 145 -10.35 2.83 -10.17
N LEU A 146 -9.16 3.38 -10.44
CA LEU A 146 -8.04 3.31 -9.49
C LEU A 146 -8.43 3.94 -8.14
N ILE A 147 -9.09 5.10 -8.18
CA ILE A 147 -9.53 5.80 -6.97
C ILE A 147 -10.58 5.00 -6.21
N GLU A 148 -11.53 4.36 -6.90
CA GLU A 148 -12.52 3.48 -6.28
C GLU A 148 -11.87 2.26 -5.61
N ILE A 149 -10.90 1.63 -6.28
CA ILE A 149 -10.11 0.54 -5.69
C ILE A 149 -9.42 1.03 -4.43
N ILE A 150 -8.71 2.16 -4.48
CA ILE A 150 -8.00 2.72 -3.33
C ILE A 150 -8.95 3.04 -2.17
N LYS A 151 -10.11 3.65 -2.45
CA LYS A 151 -11.13 3.93 -1.42
C LYS A 151 -11.64 2.65 -0.76
N CYS A 152 -11.95 1.62 -1.55
CA CYS A 152 -12.33 0.31 -1.02
C CYS A 152 -11.21 -0.31 -0.17
N GLN A 153 -9.93 -0.14 -0.56
CA GLN A 153 -8.81 -0.61 0.25
C GLN A 153 -8.65 0.18 1.56
N ILE A 154 -8.87 1.50 1.56
CA ILE A 154 -8.89 2.31 2.78
C ILE A 154 -9.99 1.80 3.72
N GLU A 155 -11.21 1.62 3.22
CA GLU A 155 -12.33 1.09 3.99
C GLU A 155 -12.03 -0.30 4.56
N ASN A 156 -11.44 -1.20 3.76
CA ASN A 156 -11.01 -2.51 4.23
C ASN A 156 -9.95 -2.41 5.35
N ALA A 157 -8.99 -1.48 5.24
CA ALA A 157 -7.99 -1.27 6.29
C ALA A 157 -8.65 -0.82 7.59
N GLU A 158 -9.58 0.13 7.51
CA GLU A 158 -10.30 0.65 8.68
C GLU A 158 -11.19 -0.42 9.32
N MET A 159 -11.88 -1.24 8.52
CA MET A 159 -12.67 -2.37 9.02
C MET A 159 -11.80 -3.41 9.74
N ILE A 160 -10.63 -3.74 9.20
CA ILE A 160 -9.72 -4.69 9.86
C ILE A 160 -9.13 -4.06 11.12
N LEU A 161 -8.75 -2.77 11.08
CA LEU A 161 -8.26 -2.03 12.25
C LEU A 161 -9.31 -2.03 13.38
N ASP A 162 -10.58 -1.83 13.06
CA ASP A 162 -11.69 -1.87 14.02
C ASP A 162 -11.77 -3.20 14.77
N VAL A 163 -11.49 -4.33 14.11
CA VAL A 163 -11.43 -5.65 14.76
C VAL A 163 -10.34 -5.69 15.85
N PHE A 164 -9.18 -5.08 15.60
CA PHE A 164 -8.09 -5.02 16.58
C PHE A 164 -8.40 -4.08 17.75
N ILE A 165 -9.20 -3.03 17.52
CA ILE A 165 -9.64 -2.08 18.54
C ILE A 165 -10.74 -2.70 19.42
N ASN A 166 -11.81 -3.23 18.81
CA ASN A 166 -13.01 -3.65 19.52
C ASN A 166 -12.95 -5.06 20.09
N LYS A 167 -12.10 -5.94 19.50
CA LYS A 167 -11.76 -7.31 19.94
C LYS A 167 -12.93 -8.26 20.22
N ASN A 168 -12.85 -9.51 19.74
CA ASN A 168 -13.85 -10.56 20.02
C ASN A 168 -15.31 -10.22 19.63
N GLN A 169 -15.52 -9.24 18.74
CA GLN A 169 -16.86 -8.78 18.30
C GLN A 169 -17.17 -9.13 16.83
N THR A 170 -16.30 -9.88 16.15
CA THR A 170 -16.45 -10.20 14.72
C THR A 170 -17.17 -11.54 14.53
N LYS A 171 -18.31 -11.52 13.84
CA LYS A 171 -19.09 -12.74 13.52
C LYS A 171 -18.57 -13.47 12.28
N SER A 172 -18.16 -12.75 11.23
CA SER A 172 -17.71 -13.35 9.98
C SER A 172 -16.69 -12.46 9.27
N PHE A 173 -15.80 -13.10 8.51
CA PHE A 173 -14.85 -12.46 7.62
C PHE A 173 -14.87 -13.21 6.28
N ASN A 174 -14.89 -12.47 5.17
CA ASN A 174 -14.86 -13.03 3.82
C ASN A 174 -14.10 -12.09 2.88
N THR A 175 -13.37 -12.66 1.92
CA THR A 175 -12.64 -11.90 0.89
C THR A 175 -13.16 -12.29 -0.49
N LYS A 176 -13.46 -11.29 -1.32
CA LYS A 176 -13.89 -11.46 -2.71
C LYS A 176 -12.80 -10.99 -3.66
N VAL A 177 -12.47 -11.81 -4.66
CA VAL A 177 -11.53 -11.46 -5.73
C VAL A 177 -12.32 -10.95 -6.94
N ILE A 178 -11.93 -9.78 -7.46
CA ILE A 178 -12.50 -9.15 -8.66
C ILE A 178 -11.38 -9.04 -9.69
N ILE A 179 -11.61 -9.52 -10.91
CA ILE A 179 -10.65 -9.47 -12.01
C ILE A 179 -11.32 -8.84 -13.21
N GLU A 180 -10.74 -7.75 -13.69
CA GLU A 180 -11.07 -7.14 -14.97
C GLU A 180 -10.17 -7.71 -16.07
N LYS A 181 -10.76 -8.01 -17.23
CA LYS A 181 -10.04 -8.55 -18.39
C LYS A 181 -10.03 -7.49 -19.49
N ILE A 182 -8.89 -7.44 -20.19
CA ILE A 182 -8.66 -6.60 -21.37
C ILE A 182 -9.20 -7.30 -22.61
#